data_AF-A0A5C6I9V0-F1
#
_entry.id   AF-A0A5C6I9V0-F1
#
_cell.length_a   1.000
_cell.length_b   1.000
_cell.length_c   1.000
_cell.angle_alpha   90.00
_cell.angle_beta   90.00
_cell.angle_gamma   90.00
#
_symmetry.space_group_name_H-M   'P 1'
#
loop_
_entity.id
_entity.type
_entity.pdbx_description
1 polymer ?
#
loop_
_entity_poly.entity_id
_entity_poly.type
_entity_poly.pdbx_seq_one_letter_code
_entity_poly.pdbx_strand_id
1 'polypeptide(L)'
;MDRAPGTPRPLRSRRRPAVWSAATALALAAAGLAATAAPAAAADVNNVVNAGFESGLSNWTCSAGSGTTVSSPVHSGTSALKATPAGQDNAQCTQTVAVKPNSSYTLSAWVQGGYTYLGVTGTGTTDVSTWTPDTTAWKQLTTSFTTGASTTSVTVYTHGWYGQAAYYADDVSLFGPDGGGTGGGTTPPPTVPAAPTGLAVSAKTSSSATLNWSTSSGATGYNVYENGAKVSSVTGTSATVTGLSPATSYSFQVTATNAAGESQKSAAVTATTDSSGSGGGGGTGGSLPKHAVTGYWQNFNNGAKVQKISDVPSAYDIIAVAFADATTTPGAVTFNLDSAGLGGYTVDQFKADIKAKQAAGKKVIVSIGGQNGTVSVSDSASATNFANSVYSLMQTYGFDGVDIDLENGLNATYMTQALRALSAKAGPSLVITMAPQTIDMQSTSASYFQTALNIKDILTVVNTQFYNSGSMLGCDGKVYSQGTVDFLTALACIQLQGGLAPSQVGLGVPASTSAAGSGYVSPSVVDNALDCLSAGTNCGTFKPSKTYPDLRGAMTWSTNWDATSGNAWSNAVGAHVHAMP
;
A
#
# COMPACT_ATOMS: atom_id res chain seq x y z
N MET A 1 19.83 26.71 78.56
CA MET A 1 19.35 26.44 79.93
C MET A 1 18.14 27.33 80.12
N ASP A 2 16.89 26.88 80.27
CA ASP A 2 16.37 25.56 80.54
C ASP A 2 14.91 25.41 80.08
N ARG A 3 14.51 24.14 80.11
CA ARG A 3 13.29 23.46 79.68
C ARG A 3 11.93 24.06 80.10
N ALA A 4 10.95 23.71 79.26
CA ALA A 4 9.52 23.39 79.43
C ALA A 4 9.12 22.75 80.80
N PRO A 5 7.86 22.32 81.10
CA PRO A 5 6.61 22.18 80.32
C PRO A 5 5.36 22.68 81.13
N GLY A 6 4.08 22.59 80.72
CA GLY A 6 3.27 21.38 80.48
C GLY A 6 1.78 21.66 80.75
N THR A 7 0.93 21.16 79.84
CA THR A 7 -0.55 21.12 79.79
C THR A 7 -1.18 20.19 80.85
N PRO A 8 -2.51 20.23 81.21
CA PRO A 8 -3.64 19.82 80.33
C PRO A 8 -5.08 20.43 80.53
N ARG A 9 -5.80 20.54 79.39
CA ARG A 9 -7.22 20.25 79.00
C ARG A 9 -8.39 20.20 80.04
N PRO A 10 -9.68 20.22 79.60
CA PRO A 10 -10.35 20.97 78.51
C PRO A 10 -11.78 21.47 78.89
N LEU A 11 -12.47 22.24 78.03
CA LEU A 11 -13.81 21.95 77.48
C LEU A 11 -14.31 23.08 76.54
N ARG A 12 -14.99 22.67 75.46
CA ARG A 12 -15.32 23.43 74.25
C ARG A 12 -16.37 24.52 74.46
N SER A 13 -16.19 25.66 73.78
CA SER A 13 -17.27 26.54 73.31
C SER A 13 -16.96 27.11 71.93
N ARG A 14 -18.00 27.37 71.12
CA ARG A 14 -18.08 28.39 70.06
C ARG A 14 -19.59 28.53 69.74
N ARG A 15 -20.28 29.65 69.98
CA ARG A 15 -20.14 31.04 69.47
C ARG A 15 -20.12 31.05 67.92
N ARG A 16 -20.90 31.87 67.21
CA ARG A 16 -21.11 33.31 67.42
C ARG A 16 -22.44 33.86 66.84
N PRO A 17 -22.87 35.04 67.34
CA PRO A 17 -24.00 35.82 66.86
C PRO A 17 -23.60 36.95 65.88
N ALA A 18 -24.65 37.70 65.54
CA ALA A 18 -24.83 38.79 64.60
C ALA A 18 -24.20 40.15 64.95
N VAL A 19 -23.90 40.90 63.89
CA VAL A 19 -24.14 42.34 63.60
C VAL A 19 -23.50 43.39 64.51
N TRP A 20 -23.00 44.49 63.92
CA TRP A 20 -23.32 45.90 64.21
C TRP A 20 -22.46 46.80 63.29
N SER A 21 -23.07 47.88 62.79
CA SER A 21 -22.61 48.69 61.66
C SER A 21 -21.97 50.02 62.09
N ALA A 22 -20.93 50.48 61.39
CA ALA A 22 -20.57 51.90 61.22
C ALA A 22 -19.63 52.06 60.01
N ALA A 23 -19.82 53.15 59.26
CA ALA A 23 -19.27 53.36 57.91
C ALA A 23 -17.93 54.10 57.88
N THR A 24 -17.07 53.76 56.90
CA THR A 24 -16.15 54.69 56.22
C THR A 24 -15.71 54.17 54.84
N ALA A 25 -15.91 55.02 53.83
CA ALA A 25 -15.06 55.29 52.66
C ALA A 25 -14.92 54.32 51.46
N LEU A 26 -15.36 54.88 50.32
CA LEU A 26 -14.91 54.77 48.93
C LEU A 26 -15.48 53.70 47.95
N ALA A 27 -16.19 54.28 46.97
CA ALA A 27 -16.24 53.98 45.53
C ALA A 27 -17.34 53.05 44.96
N LEU A 28 -18.29 53.73 44.29
CA LEU A 28 -19.09 53.39 43.09
C LEU A 28 -19.75 52.00 43.03
N ALA A 29 -21.08 51.88 43.20
CA ALA A 29 -22.16 52.22 42.24
C ALA A 29 -22.37 51.19 41.11
N ALA A 30 -23.43 50.40 41.31
CA ALA A 30 -24.34 49.79 40.32
C ALA A 30 -23.81 49.26 38.98
N ALA A 31 -23.79 47.93 38.85
CA ALA A 31 -24.40 47.22 37.72
C ALA A 31 -24.58 45.74 38.09
N GLY A 32 -25.80 45.24 37.93
CA GLY A 32 -26.04 43.80 37.95
C GLY A 32 -25.15 43.12 36.92
N LEU A 33 -24.68 41.91 37.25
CA LEU A 33 -23.82 41.10 36.39
C LEU A 33 -24.49 40.85 35.03
N ALA A 34 -24.24 41.74 34.07
CA ALA A 34 -23.98 41.31 32.71
C ALA A 34 -22.65 40.55 32.80
N ALA A 35 -22.73 39.23 32.93
CA ALA A 35 -21.60 38.39 32.57
C ALA A 35 -21.37 38.63 31.08
N THR A 36 -20.46 39.54 30.74
CA THR A 36 -19.85 39.57 29.43
C THR A 36 -19.23 38.20 29.27
N ALA A 37 -19.89 37.31 28.54
CA ALA A 37 -19.23 36.13 28.01
C ALA A 37 -18.01 36.68 27.29
N ALA A 38 -16.82 36.43 27.85
CA ALA A 38 -15.61 36.54 27.08
C ALA A 38 -15.86 35.72 25.82
N PRO A 39 -15.63 36.26 24.61
CA PRO A 39 -15.72 35.43 23.42
C PRO A 39 -14.80 34.24 23.67
N ALA A 40 -15.32 33.03 23.56
CA ALA A 40 -14.50 31.84 23.54
C ALA A 40 -13.44 32.08 22.47
N ALA A 41 -12.17 32.21 22.87
CA ALA A 41 -11.09 32.35 21.93
C ALA A 41 -11.15 31.13 21.00
N ALA A 42 -11.27 31.36 19.70
CA ALA A 42 -11.17 30.29 18.72
C ALA A 42 -9.84 29.57 18.98
N ALA A 43 -9.85 28.23 19.01
CA ALA A 43 -8.61 27.48 19.09
C ALA A 43 -7.76 27.86 17.89
N ASP A 44 -6.57 28.41 18.12
CA ASP A 44 -5.63 28.72 17.04
C ASP A 44 -5.36 27.42 16.28
N VAL A 45 -5.69 27.39 14.99
CA VAL A 45 -5.39 26.26 14.11
C VAL A 45 -3.96 26.43 13.62
N ASN A 46 -3.20 25.33 13.66
CA ASN A 46 -1.80 25.31 13.29
C ASN A 46 -1.65 25.40 11.76
N ASN A 47 -0.91 26.40 11.26
CA ASN A 47 -0.63 26.55 9.83
C ASN A 47 0.32 25.46 9.30
N VAL A 48 1.07 24.77 10.16
CA VAL A 48 1.94 23.64 9.79
C VAL A 48 1.11 22.35 9.71
N VAL A 49 1.27 21.63 8.60
CA VAL A 49 0.64 20.32 8.37
C VAL A 49 1.59 19.18 8.72
N ASN A 50 1.04 18.05 9.19
CA ASN A 50 1.85 16.92 9.68
C ASN A 50 2.91 17.39 10.72
N ALA A 51 2.47 18.23 11.65
CA ALA A 51 3.29 18.92 12.65
C ALA A 51 4.03 17.98 13.61
N GLY A 52 3.44 16.83 13.92
CA GLY A 52 4.03 15.78 14.75
C GLY A 52 4.56 14.58 13.94
N PHE A 53 4.74 14.72 12.63
CA PHE A 53 5.36 13.68 11.78
C PHE A 53 4.69 12.29 11.80
N GLU A 54 3.41 12.20 12.19
CA GLU A 54 2.61 10.97 12.26
C GLU A 54 2.37 10.33 10.89
N SER A 55 2.47 11.13 9.82
CA SER A 55 2.36 10.66 8.42
C SER A 55 3.73 10.62 7.73
N GLY A 56 4.76 10.24 8.46
CA GLY A 56 6.15 10.26 7.97
C GLY A 56 6.63 11.69 7.71
N LEU A 57 7.42 11.88 6.66
CA LEU A 57 7.86 13.22 6.21
C LEU A 57 6.90 13.86 5.21
N SER A 58 5.63 13.44 5.15
CA SER A 58 4.64 14.08 4.27
C SER A 58 4.59 15.59 4.51
N ASN A 59 4.69 16.38 3.45
CA ASN A 59 4.78 17.86 3.46
C ASN A 59 6.07 18.45 4.05
N TRP A 60 7.05 17.64 4.42
CA TRP A 60 8.35 18.07 4.90
C TRP A 60 9.45 17.64 3.93
N THR A 61 10.40 18.52 3.66
CA THR A 61 11.57 18.20 2.81
C THR A 61 12.84 18.40 3.61
N CYS A 62 13.63 17.33 3.75
CA CYS A 62 14.91 17.36 4.45
C CYS A 62 16.08 17.31 3.45
N SER A 63 17.05 18.21 3.63
CA SER A 63 18.22 18.34 2.77
C SER A 63 19.02 17.04 2.71
N ALA A 64 19.54 16.69 1.53
CA ALA A 64 20.35 15.50 1.30
C ALA A 64 19.76 14.17 1.82
N GLY A 65 18.44 14.06 2.00
CA GLY A 65 17.80 12.88 2.60
C GLY A 65 18.19 12.66 4.06
N SER A 66 18.61 13.71 4.77
CA SER A 66 19.14 13.67 6.14
C SER A 66 18.09 13.34 7.21
N GLY A 67 16.81 13.48 6.88
CA GLY A 67 15.69 13.29 7.80
C GLY A 67 14.97 11.95 7.63
N THR A 68 14.48 11.42 8.74
CA THR A 68 13.56 10.28 8.81
C THR A 68 12.63 10.45 10.01
N THR A 69 11.59 9.63 10.13
CA THR A 69 10.75 9.59 11.34
C THR A 69 11.16 8.46 12.27
N VAL A 70 11.01 8.66 13.57
CA VAL A 70 11.29 7.67 14.61
C VAL A 70 10.11 7.50 15.55
N SER A 71 9.95 6.31 16.12
CA SER A 71 8.96 6.03 17.17
C SER A 71 9.50 6.24 18.60
N SER A 72 10.79 6.59 18.73
CA SER A 72 11.42 7.01 19.98
C SER A 72 12.77 7.69 19.69
N PRO A 73 13.10 8.82 20.34
CA PRO A 73 12.22 9.59 21.23
C PRO A 73 11.09 10.27 20.44
N VAL A 74 9.93 10.42 21.08
CA VAL A 74 8.73 11.13 20.59
C VAL A 74 8.24 12.04 21.73
N HIS A 75 7.84 13.28 21.45
CA HIS A 75 7.34 14.20 22.47
C HIS A 75 5.84 13.94 22.71
N SER A 76 5.06 13.84 21.63
CA SER A 76 3.66 13.48 21.68
C SER A 76 3.26 12.63 20.46
N GLY A 77 2.18 11.86 20.55
CA GLY A 77 1.78 10.97 19.45
C GLY A 77 2.67 9.70 19.36
N THR A 78 2.95 9.26 18.13
CA THR A 78 3.67 8.00 17.85
C THR A 78 4.94 8.19 17.02
N SER A 79 5.20 9.40 16.53
CA SER A 79 6.30 9.69 15.61
C SER A 79 6.95 11.04 15.91
N ALA A 80 8.23 11.19 15.57
CA ALA A 80 8.95 12.47 15.59
C ALA A 80 9.97 12.51 14.45
N LEU A 81 10.37 13.70 14.04
CA LEU A 81 11.49 13.88 13.11
C LEU A 81 12.80 13.50 13.81
N LYS A 82 13.66 12.77 13.10
CA LYS A 82 15.10 12.63 13.37
C LYS A 82 15.86 13.08 12.13
N ALA A 83 16.76 14.04 12.27
CA ALA A 83 17.56 14.55 11.17
C ALA A 83 19.05 14.63 11.56
N THR A 84 19.93 14.12 10.69
CA THR A 84 21.35 13.92 11.01
C THR A 84 22.26 14.76 10.11
N PRO A 85 22.93 15.79 10.65
CA PRO A 85 23.92 16.57 9.90
C PRO A 85 25.04 15.69 9.34
N ALA A 86 25.48 15.95 8.11
CA ALA A 86 26.52 15.17 7.44
C ALA A 86 27.38 16.05 6.52
N GLY A 87 28.70 15.99 6.66
CA GLY A 87 29.61 16.81 5.87
C GLY A 87 29.33 18.31 6.03
N GLN A 88 28.97 18.97 4.92
CA GLN A 88 28.58 20.39 4.86
C GLN A 88 27.05 20.58 4.86
N ASP A 89 26.28 19.55 5.20
CA ASP A 89 24.83 19.62 5.36
C ASP A 89 24.46 19.67 6.84
N ASN A 90 23.60 20.62 7.23
CA ASN A 90 23.12 20.80 8.60
C ASN A 90 21.81 20.04 8.86
N ALA A 91 21.41 19.16 7.95
CA ALA A 91 20.18 18.39 7.99
C ALA A 91 18.93 19.25 8.14
N GLN A 92 18.80 20.28 7.30
CA GLN A 92 17.67 21.18 7.33
C GLN A 92 16.41 20.50 6.80
N CYS A 93 15.34 20.51 7.59
CA CYS A 93 14.02 20.07 7.20
C CYS A 93 13.08 21.27 7.11
N THR A 94 12.32 21.37 6.02
CA THR A 94 11.51 22.54 5.68
C THR A 94 10.07 22.19 5.30
N GLN A 95 9.15 23.12 5.54
CA GLN A 95 7.79 23.09 5.00
C GLN A 95 7.36 24.51 4.60
N THR A 96 6.78 24.66 3.42
CA THR A 96 6.17 25.93 3.00
C THR A 96 4.71 25.96 3.43
N VAL A 97 4.31 27.03 4.12
CA VAL A 97 2.97 27.20 4.71
C VAL A 97 2.36 28.53 4.28
N ALA A 98 1.04 28.55 4.16
CA ALA A 98 0.30 29.77 3.86
C ALA A 98 0.24 30.71 5.07
N VAL A 99 0.29 32.01 4.81
CA VAL A 99 0.15 33.09 5.80
C VAL A 99 -0.59 34.27 5.17
N LYS A 100 -1.13 35.18 5.97
CA LYS A 100 -1.65 36.47 5.53
C LYS A 100 -0.55 37.52 5.47
N PRO A 101 -0.63 38.50 4.57
CA PRO A 101 0.20 39.69 4.60
C PRO A 101 0.00 40.54 5.87
N ASN A 102 1.00 41.33 6.26
CA ASN A 102 0.97 42.26 7.40
C ASN A 102 0.45 41.67 8.72
N SER A 103 0.77 40.41 8.99
CA SER A 103 0.18 39.61 10.07
C SER A 103 1.27 39.01 10.95
N SER A 104 1.05 39.01 12.28
CA SER A 104 2.00 38.48 13.25
C SER A 104 1.74 37.01 13.54
N TYR A 105 2.81 36.21 13.59
CA TYR A 105 2.76 34.79 13.89
C TYR A 105 3.73 34.42 15.01
N THR A 106 3.41 33.33 15.70
CA THR A 106 4.27 32.64 16.65
C THR A 106 4.56 31.24 16.14
N LEU A 107 5.85 30.93 15.97
CA LEU A 107 6.38 29.63 15.56
C LEU A 107 6.97 28.93 16.79
N SER A 108 6.57 27.69 17.05
CA SER A 108 7.10 26.85 18.11
C SER A 108 7.38 25.42 17.64
N ALA A 109 8.30 24.72 18.29
CA ALA A 109 8.53 23.29 18.11
C ALA A 109 9.17 22.70 19.37
N TRP A 110 8.88 21.43 19.66
CA TRP A 110 9.63 20.67 20.64
C TRP A 110 10.86 20.06 19.97
N VAL A 111 12.04 20.28 20.53
CA VAL A 111 13.30 19.78 19.97
C VAL A 111 14.12 19.03 21.00
N GLN A 112 14.92 18.08 20.55
CA GLN A 112 15.87 17.33 21.35
C GLN A 112 17.16 17.12 20.54
N GLY A 113 18.32 17.08 21.18
CA GLY A 113 19.60 16.91 20.52
C GLY A 113 20.44 18.19 20.46
N GLY A 114 21.52 18.13 19.67
CA GLY A 114 22.58 19.13 19.69
C GLY A 114 22.39 20.28 18.72
N TYR A 115 22.57 21.51 19.21
CA TYR A 115 22.56 22.75 18.41
C TYR A 115 21.38 22.83 17.43
N THR A 116 20.17 22.58 17.93
CA THR A 116 18.95 22.55 17.10
C THR A 116 18.36 23.93 16.95
N TYR A 117 18.12 24.32 15.70
CA TYR A 117 17.50 25.57 15.29
C TYR A 117 16.06 25.34 14.84
N LEU A 118 15.22 26.33 15.12
CA LEU A 118 13.88 26.49 14.58
C LEU A 118 13.79 27.90 13.98
N GLY A 119 13.29 28.02 12.75
CA GLY A 119 13.14 29.32 12.13
C GLY A 119 12.18 29.35 10.97
N VAL A 120 12.07 30.53 10.37
CA VAL A 120 11.22 30.79 9.21
C VAL A 120 11.92 31.75 8.26
N THR A 121 11.85 31.44 6.98
CA THR A 121 12.34 32.31 5.90
C THR A 121 11.23 32.75 4.96
N GLY A 122 11.50 33.81 4.20
CA GLY A 122 10.56 34.37 3.24
C GLY A 122 9.45 35.17 3.89
N THR A 123 9.67 35.73 5.08
CA THR A 123 8.64 36.51 5.80
C THR A 123 8.26 37.78 5.04
N GLY A 124 9.10 38.25 4.11
CA GLY A 124 8.96 39.54 3.43
C GLY A 124 9.25 40.74 4.33
N THR A 125 9.73 40.47 5.55
CA THR A 125 10.35 41.44 6.45
C THR A 125 11.73 40.92 6.86
N THR A 126 11.97 40.68 8.14
CA THR A 126 13.17 40.03 8.67
C THR A 126 12.83 38.57 8.94
N ASP A 127 13.62 37.65 8.37
CA ASP A 127 13.56 36.24 8.70
C ASP A 127 14.06 36.00 10.14
N VAL A 128 13.44 35.05 10.86
CA VAL A 128 13.73 34.84 12.29
C VAL A 128 14.12 33.40 12.56
N SER A 129 14.96 33.21 13.58
CA SER A 129 15.30 31.90 14.11
C SER A 129 15.58 31.95 15.60
N THR A 130 15.47 30.80 16.25
CA THR A 130 15.85 30.56 17.64
C THR A 130 16.50 29.18 17.72
N TRP A 131 17.27 28.91 18.77
CA TRP A 131 17.99 27.65 18.90
C TRP A 131 18.25 27.26 20.35
N THR A 132 18.65 26.02 20.55
CA THR A 132 19.14 25.53 21.85
C THR A 132 20.47 24.80 21.68
N PRO A 133 21.40 24.90 22.65
CA PRO A 133 22.50 23.94 22.76
C PRO A 133 21.97 22.54 23.09
N ASP A 134 22.89 21.58 23.13
CA ASP A 134 22.63 20.17 23.42
C ASP A 134 21.66 19.97 24.59
N THR A 135 20.53 19.34 24.29
CA THR A 135 19.51 18.97 25.27
C THR A 135 19.16 17.49 25.17
N THR A 136 19.23 16.80 26.29
CA THR A 136 18.87 15.37 26.40
C THR A 136 17.38 15.17 26.66
N ALA A 137 16.65 16.21 27.08
CA ALA A 137 15.20 16.23 27.20
C ALA A 137 14.58 17.10 26.11
N TRP A 138 13.30 16.85 25.81
CA TRP A 138 12.52 17.72 24.93
C TRP A 138 12.46 19.14 25.49
N LYS A 139 12.79 20.12 24.64
CA LYS A 139 12.74 21.54 24.96
C LYS A 139 11.94 22.27 23.90
N GLN A 140 10.98 23.08 24.32
CA GLN A 140 10.23 23.91 23.38
C GLN A 140 11.04 25.14 22.99
N LEU A 141 11.18 25.35 21.68
CA LEU A 141 11.66 26.59 21.09
C LEU A 141 10.46 27.40 20.60
N THR A 142 10.54 28.73 20.74
CA THR A 142 9.50 29.66 20.27
C THR A 142 10.15 30.93 19.72
N THR A 143 9.63 31.44 18.61
CA THR A 143 9.95 32.75 18.04
C THR A 143 8.71 33.37 17.38
N SER A 144 8.74 34.66 17.09
CA SER A 144 7.62 35.37 16.44
C SER A 144 8.12 36.24 15.30
N PHE A 145 7.27 36.46 14.29
CA PHE A 145 7.56 37.32 13.15
C PHE A 145 6.30 38.02 12.65
N THR A 146 6.47 39.03 11.80
CA THR A 146 5.37 39.70 11.09
C THR A 146 5.63 39.61 9.58
N THR A 147 4.63 39.18 8.83
CA THR A 147 4.72 39.05 7.37
C THR A 147 4.73 40.42 6.68
N GLY A 148 5.43 40.51 5.54
CA GLY A 148 5.45 41.69 4.68
C GLY A 148 4.12 41.90 3.97
N ALA A 149 3.96 43.07 3.35
CA ALA A 149 2.70 43.51 2.75
C ALA A 149 2.21 42.67 1.55
N SER A 150 3.08 41.85 0.97
CA SER A 150 2.76 40.95 -0.15
C SER A 150 3.00 39.47 0.18
N THR A 151 3.40 39.15 1.41
CA THR A 151 3.77 37.78 1.79
C THR A 151 2.53 36.95 2.05
N THR A 152 2.33 35.91 1.25
CA THR A 152 1.21 34.96 1.38
C THR A 152 1.66 33.54 1.73
N SER A 153 2.96 33.29 1.76
CA SER A 153 3.57 32.03 2.16
C SER A 153 4.93 32.27 2.80
N VAL A 154 5.31 31.40 3.73
CA VAL A 154 6.66 31.36 4.34
C VAL A 154 7.17 29.93 4.37
N THR A 155 8.48 29.76 4.54
CA THR A 155 9.08 28.44 4.73
C THR A 155 9.54 28.29 6.17
N VAL A 156 8.87 27.43 6.93
CA VAL A 156 9.32 27.03 8.27
C VAL A 156 10.42 25.99 8.15
N TYR A 157 11.38 25.99 9.07
CA TYR A 157 12.48 25.06 9.05
C TYR A 157 12.99 24.66 10.43
N THR A 158 13.57 23.46 10.50
CA THR A 158 14.46 23.03 11.57
C THR A 158 15.81 22.63 10.99
N HIS A 159 16.91 22.80 11.71
CA HIS A 159 18.20 22.22 11.34
C HIS A 159 19.10 21.99 12.56
N GLY A 160 20.09 21.12 12.41
CA GLY A 160 21.13 20.91 13.40
C GLY A 160 22.35 21.79 13.12
N TRP A 161 23.51 21.36 13.59
CA TRP A 161 24.79 22.00 13.30
C TRP A 161 25.77 21.01 12.67
N TYR A 162 26.63 21.52 11.80
CA TYR A 162 27.59 20.69 11.06
C TYR A 162 28.47 19.87 12.02
N GLY A 163 28.61 18.58 11.69
CA GLY A 163 29.43 17.65 12.48
C GLY A 163 28.82 17.24 13.83
N GLN A 164 27.58 17.65 14.14
CA GLN A 164 26.88 17.21 15.35
C GLN A 164 26.09 15.92 15.12
N ALA A 165 25.72 15.28 16.23
CA ALA A 165 24.80 14.14 16.23
C ALA A 165 23.40 14.55 15.72
N ALA A 166 22.55 13.55 15.48
CA ALA A 166 21.18 13.79 15.06
C ALA A 166 20.41 14.67 16.05
N TYR A 167 19.58 15.56 15.51
CA TYR A 167 18.56 16.27 16.27
C TYR A 167 17.19 15.66 16.01
N TYR A 168 16.27 15.95 16.91
CA TYR A 168 14.88 15.56 16.83
C TYR A 168 13.99 16.79 16.93
N ALA A 169 12.88 16.77 16.19
CA ALA A 169 11.85 17.79 16.28
C ALA A 169 10.48 17.13 16.27
N ASP A 170 9.55 17.73 17.01
CA ASP A 170 8.19 17.24 17.14
C ASP A 170 7.25 18.40 17.45
N ASP A 171 5.95 18.20 17.20
CA ASP A 171 4.87 19.14 17.52
C ASP A 171 5.16 20.58 17.03
N VAL A 172 5.54 20.72 15.75
CA VAL A 172 5.83 22.04 15.15
C VAL A 172 4.54 22.82 14.96
N SER A 173 4.49 24.06 15.44
CA SER A 173 3.31 24.91 15.34
C SER A 173 3.61 26.30 14.82
N LEU A 174 2.74 26.80 13.95
CA LEU A 174 2.72 28.18 13.50
C LEU A 174 1.31 28.73 13.68
N PHE A 175 1.14 29.66 14.61
CA PHE A 175 -0.15 30.28 14.93
C PHE A 175 -0.13 31.78 14.60
N GLY A 176 -1.23 32.33 14.11
CA GLY A 176 -1.38 33.74 13.76
C GLY A 176 -2.85 34.12 13.49
N PRO A 177 -3.14 35.34 13.02
CA PRO A 177 -4.51 35.90 12.87
C PRO A 177 -5.36 35.20 11.79
N ASP A 178 -4.86 34.13 11.22
CA ASP A 178 -5.55 33.30 10.24
C ASP A 178 -6.40 32.25 10.92
N GLY A 179 -6.13 31.94 12.20
CA GLY A 179 -6.65 30.76 12.85
C GLY A 179 -6.44 29.54 11.97
N GLY A 180 -5.23 29.33 11.43
CA GLY A 180 -4.87 28.26 10.48
C GLY A 180 -5.49 28.37 9.09
N GLY A 181 -5.61 29.58 8.57
CA GLY A 181 -6.14 29.85 7.24
C GLY A 181 -5.31 29.20 6.13
N THR A 182 -5.77 28.03 5.70
CA THR A 182 -5.67 27.58 4.32
C THR A 182 -6.20 28.68 3.42
N GLY A 183 -5.30 29.34 2.68
CA GLY A 183 -5.66 30.23 1.59
C GLY A 183 -6.32 29.43 0.47
N GLY A 184 -7.63 29.22 0.59
CA GLY A 184 -8.50 28.71 -0.48
C GLY A 184 -9.40 27.51 -0.12
N GLY A 185 -10.31 27.68 0.83
CA GLY A 185 -11.47 26.76 0.97
C GLY A 185 -12.12 26.81 2.34
N THR A 186 -13.24 27.52 2.47
CA THR A 186 -14.11 27.48 3.66
C THR A 186 -14.55 26.05 3.94
N THR A 187 -13.97 25.39 4.95
CA THR A 187 -14.59 24.20 5.52
C THR A 187 -15.14 24.58 6.90
N PRO A 188 -16.47 24.64 7.06
CA PRO A 188 -17.10 24.77 8.37
C PRO A 188 -16.55 23.71 9.33
N PRO A 189 -16.71 23.86 10.67
CA PRO A 189 -16.45 22.75 11.59
C PRO A 189 -17.09 21.48 11.02
N PRO A 190 -16.39 20.32 11.04
CA PRO A 190 -16.91 19.12 10.40
C PRO A 190 -18.32 18.91 10.93
N THR A 191 -19.28 18.85 10.02
CA THR A 191 -20.64 18.46 10.36
C THR A 191 -20.70 16.94 10.25
N VAL A 192 -21.61 16.30 10.99
CA VAL A 192 -21.86 14.88 10.80
C VAL A 192 -22.10 14.63 9.31
N PRO A 193 -21.41 13.67 8.67
CA PRO A 193 -21.53 13.47 7.23
C PRO A 193 -22.97 13.16 6.81
N ALA A 194 -23.26 13.30 5.52
CA ALA A 194 -24.53 12.79 4.99
C ALA A 194 -24.59 11.25 5.11
N ALA A 195 -25.80 10.69 5.14
CA ALA A 195 -25.98 9.24 5.01
C ALA A 195 -25.42 8.76 3.66
N PRO A 196 -24.63 7.68 3.62
CA PRO A 196 -24.15 7.13 2.36
C PRO A 196 -25.29 6.77 1.40
N THR A 197 -25.11 7.10 0.13
CA THR A 197 -26.02 6.75 -0.96
C THR A 197 -25.35 5.77 -1.93
N GLY A 198 -26.15 5.15 -2.80
CA GLY A 198 -25.63 4.24 -3.82
C GLY A 198 -25.03 2.95 -3.24
N LEU A 199 -25.42 2.57 -2.02
CA LEU A 199 -25.04 1.29 -1.44
C LEU A 199 -25.56 0.17 -2.35
N ALA A 200 -24.64 -0.65 -2.85
CA ALA A 200 -24.92 -1.80 -3.67
C ALA A 200 -24.02 -2.97 -3.26
N VAL A 201 -24.46 -4.18 -3.58
CA VAL A 201 -23.65 -5.40 -3.46
C VAL A 201 -22.98 -5.60 -4.81
N SER A 202 -21.67 -5.38 -4.89
CA SER A 202 -20.88 -5.53 -6.13
C SER A 202 -20.49 -6.97 -6.41
N ALA A 203 -20.31 -7.77 -5.36
CA ALA A 203 -20.00 -9.19 -5.47
C ALA A 203 -20.53 -9.93 -4.24
N LYS A 204 -20.77 -11.22 -4.40
CA LYS A 204 -21.13 -12.13 -3.31
C LYS A 204 -20.54 -13.51 -3.59
N THR A 205 -20.34 -14.27 -2.53
CA THR A 205 -19.96 -15.68 -2.58
C THR A 205 -20.90 -16.47 -1.67
N SER A 206 -20.61 -17.75 -1.45
CA SER A 206 -21.32 -18.55 -0.44
C SER A 206 -21.05 -18.10 1.00
N SER A 207 -20.02 -17.30 1.25
CA SER A 207 -19.63 -16.91 2.61
C SER A 207 -19.22 -15.45 2.77
N SER A 208 -19.45 -14.62 1.75
CA SER A 208 -19.13 -13.19 1.80
C SER A 208 -20.02 -12.35 0.89
N ALA A 209 -20.08 -11.05 1.18
CA ALA A 209 -20.67 -10.04 0.33
C ALA A 209 -19.76 -8.81 0.29
N THR A 210 -19.41 -8.35 -0.92
CA THR A 210 -18.68 -7.10 -1.14
C THR A 210 -19.68 -6.00 -1.44
N LEU A 211 -19.57 -4.92 -0.68
CA LEU A 211 -20.42 -3.76 -0.72
C LEU A 211 -19.61 -2.57 -1.25
N ASN A 212 -20.24 -1.74 -2.06
CA ASN A 212 -19.71 -0.46 -2.49
C ASN A 212 -20.77 0.62 -2.32
N TRP A 213 -20.34 1.85 -2.05
CA TRP A 213 -21.22 3.01 -1.94
C TRP A 213 -20.53 4.25 -2.48
N SER A 214 -21.29 5.33 -2.63
CA SER A 214 -20.73 6.62 -3.03
C SER A 214 -20.08 7.33 -1.84
N THR A 215 -18.99 8.05 -2.08
CA THR A 215 -18.35 8.89 -1.05
C THR A 215 -19.36 9.88 -0.47
N SER A 216 -19.47 9.93 0.86
CA SER A 216 -20.25 10.93 1.58
C SER A 216 -19.39 12.16 1.85
N SER A 217 -19.92 13.34 1.54
CA SER A 217 -19.22 14.61 1.79
C SER A 217 -18.84 14.75 3.27
N GLY A 218 -17.58 15.07 3.54
CA GLY A 218 -17.05 15.25 4.90
C GLY A 218 -16.77 13.96 5.69
N ALA A 219 -16.94 12.78 5.09
CA ALA A 219 -16.62 11.50 5.73
C ALA A 219 -15.11 11.23 5.73
N THR A 220 -14.57 10.80 6.86
CA THR A 220 -13.20 10.27 7.00
C THR A 220 -13.19 8.75 7.18
N GLY A 221 -14.36 8.14 7.33
CA GLY A 221 -14.56 6.70 7.35
C GLY A 221 -16.03 6.30 7.25
N TYR A 222 -16.30 5.01 7.35
CA TYR A 222 -17.63 4.41 7.24
C TYR A 222 -17.75 3.21 8.17
N ASN A 223 -18.93 3.00 8.74
CA ASN A 223 -19.26 1.76 9.46
C ASN A 223 -20.24 0.93 8.62
N VAL A 224 -19.99 -0.38 8.59
CA VAL A 224 -20.83 -1.35 7.86
C VAL A 224 -21.64 -2.15 8.84
N TYR A 225 -22.93 -2.29 8.55
CA TYR A 225 -23.89 -2.99 9.38
C TYR A 225 -24.47 -4.20 8.64
N GLU A 226 -24.48 -5.35 9.30
CA GLU A 226 -25.16 -6.58 8.88
C GLU A 226 -26.35 -6.82 9.82
N ASN A 227 -27.55 -6.95 9.27
CA ASN A 227 -28.78 -7.18 10.03
C ASN A 227 -28.99 -6.19 11.20
N GLY A 228 -28.49 -4.96 11.02
CA GLY A 228 -28.56 -3.88 12.01
C GLY A 228 -27.40 -3.81 13.01
N ALA A 229 -26.53 -4.83 13.08
CA ALA A 229 -25.34 -4.86 13.93
C ALA A 229 -24.10 -4.37 13.16
N LYS A 230 -23.25 -3.56 13.80
CA LYS A 230 -22.01 -3.09 13.19
C LYS A 230 -21.00 -4.24 13.10
N VAL A 231 -20.54 -4.53 11.88
CA VAL A 231 -19.60 -5.63 11.60
C VAL A 231 -18.23 -5.17 11.12
N SER A 232 -18.10 -3.93 10.61
CA SER A 232 -16.82 -3.40 10.14
C SER A 232 -16.74 -1.88 10.20
N SER A 233 -15.52 -1.33 10.19
CA SER A 233 -15.22 0.09 9.98
C SER A 233 -14.11 0.23 8.93
N VAL A 234 -14.29 1.07 7.93
CA VAL A 234 -13.35 1.25 6.80
C VAL A 234 -13.17 2.73 6.49
N THR A 235 -12.03 3.10 5.89
CA THR A 235 -11.78 4.49 5.43
C THR A 235 -12.16 4.72 3.97
N GLY A 236 -12.23 3.65 3.17
CA GLY A 236 -12.68 3.68 1.78
C GLY A 236 -14.19 3.46 1.61
N THR A 237 -14.68 3.54 0.37
CA THR A 237 -16.11 3.39 0.03
C THR A 237 -16.51 1.98 -0.40
N SER A 238 -15.77 0.98 0.09
CA SER A 238 -16.11 -0.43 -0.10
C SER A 238 -15.73 -1.25 1.13
N ALA A 239 -16.43 -2.35 1.33
CA ALA A 239 -16.10 -3.33 2.35
C ALA A 239 -16.56 -4.73 1.94
N THR A 240 -15.82 -5.74 2.35
CA THR A 240 -16.23 -7.15 2.22
C THR A 240 -16.62 -7.68 3.59
N VAL A 241 -17.88 -8.09 3.74
CA VAL A 241 -18.37 -8.81 4.92
C VAL A 241 -18.14 -10.30 4.68
N THR A 242 -17.48 -10.98 5.61
CA THR A 242 -17.09 -12.41 5.51
C THR A 242 -17.69 -13.21 6.66
N GLY A 243 -17.65 -14.54 6.58
CA GLY A 243 -18.23 -15.42 7.61
C GLY A 243 -19.74 -15.59 7.50
N LEU A 244 -20.31 -15.24 6.33
CA LEU A 244 -21.73 -15.43 6.06
C LEU A 244 -22.04 -16.92 5.84
N SER A 245 -23.27 -17.33 6.17
CA SER A 245 -23.77 -18.66 5.86
C SER A 245 -24.19 -18.75 4.40
N PRO A 246 -23.96 -19.87 3.70
CA PRO A 246 -24.43 -20.08 2.32
C PRO A 246 -25.96 -19.99 2.18
N ALA A 247 -26.42 -19.65 0.98
CA ALA A 247 -27.85 -19.55 0.64
C ALA A 247 -28.71 -18.75 1.65
N THR A 248 -28.10 -17.75 2.31
CA THR A 248 -28.72 -17.01 3.41
C THR A 248 -28.85 -15.54 3.03
N SER A 249 -30.02 -14.95 3.30
CA SER A 249 -30.30 -13.55 2.99
C SER A 249 -29.85 -12.64 4.13
N TYR A 250 -29.05 -11.63 3.81
CA TYR A 250 -28.53 -10.62 4.73
C TYR A 250 -28.98 -9.23 4.31
N SER A 251 -29.22 -8.36 5.28
CA SER A 251 -29.50 -6.93 5.07
C SER A 251 -28.28 -6.10 5.45
N PHE A 252 -27.79 -5.27 4.51
CA PHE A 252 -26.62 -4.43 4.70
C PHE A 252 -26.98 -2.95 4.66
N GLN A 253 -26.38 -2.18 5.56
CA GLN A 253 -26.48 -0.72 5.63
C GLN A 253 -25.09 -0.14 5.94
N VAL A 254 -24.87 1.12 5.56
CA VAL A 254 -23.62 1.82 5.83
C VAL A 254 -23.90 3.20 6.41
N THR A 255 -23.07 3.64 7.35
CA THR A 255 -23.02 5.03 7.84
C THR A 255 -21.67 5.64 7.47
N ALA A 256 -21.62 6.96 7.40
CA ALA A 256 -20.39 7.73 7.24
C ALA A 256 -19.97 8.30 8.61
N THR A 257 -18.66 8.34 8.86
CA THR A 257 -18.08 8.82 10.11
C THR A 257 -17.05 9.90 9.86
N ASN A 258 -16.96 10.85 10.78
CA ASN A 258 -15.84 11.78 10.90
C ASN A 258 -15.67 12.21 12.37
N ALA A 259 -14.80 13.20 12.62
CA ALA A 259 -14.58 13.75 13.95
C ALA A 259 -15.83 14.38 14.60
N ALA A 260 -16.88 14.70 13.82
CA ALA A 260 -18.13 15.26 14.31
C ALA A 260 -19.18 14.20 14.70
N GLY A 261 -18.98 12.94 14.30
CA GLY A 261 -19.85 11.83 14.65
C GLY A 261 -20.20 10.92 13.48
N GLU A 262 -21.26 10.13 13.66
CA GLU A 262 -21.74 9.12 12.71
C GLU A 262 -23.09 9.53 12.12
N SER A 263 -23.23 9.35 10.80
CA SER A 263 -24.44 9.72 10.07
C SER A 263 -25.59 8.72 10.24
N GLN A 264 -26.77 9.07 9.71
CA GLN A 264 -27.87 8.11 9.58
C GLN A 264 -27.47 6.94 8.67
N LYS A 265 -28.04 5.76 8.92
CA LYS A 265 -27.82 4.58 8.06
C LYS A 265 -28.35 4.85 6.64
N SER A 266 -27.65 4.34 5.64
CA SER A 266 -28.11 4.30 4.25
C SER A 266 -29.43 3.52 4.11
N ALA A 267 -30.05 3.61 2.93
CA ALA A 267 -31.03 2.61 2.52
C ALA A 267 -30.41 1.21 2.61
N ALA A 268 -31.20 0.24 3.07
CA ALA A 268 -30.74 -1.13 3.18
C ALA A 268 -30.67 -1.80 1.79
N VAL A 269 -29.62 -2.56 1.55
CA VAL A 269 -29.53 -3.50 0.43
C VAL A 269 -29.58 -4.92 0.95
N THR A 270 -30.32 -5.79 0.27
CA THR A 270 -30.38 -7.21 0.62
C THR A 270 -29.51 -8.00 -0.35
N ALA A 271 -28.73 -8.95 0.18
CA ALA A 271 -28.04 -9.95 -0.62
C ALA A 271 -28.22 -11.33 -0.03
N THR A 272 -28.56 -12.29 -0.90
CA THR A 272 -28.56 -13.72 -0.58
C THR A 272 -27.24 -14.30 -1.03
N THR A 273 -26.42 -14.82 -0.10
CA THR A 273 -25.18 -15.53 -0.42
C THR A 273 -25.44 -16.72 -1.32
N ASP A 274 -24.43 -17.11 -2.09
CA ASP A 274 -24.57 -18.26 -2.99
C ASP A 274 -24.66 -19.56 -2.19
N SER A 275 -25.21 -20.61 -2.81
CA SER A 275 -25.19 -21.95 -2.23
C SER A 275 -23.76 -22.49 -2.16
N SER A 276 -23.44 -23.31 -1.16
CA SER A 276 -22.17 -24.03 -1.06
C SER A 276 -22.11 -25.14 -2.12
N GLY A 277 -21.78 -24.77 -3.35
CA GLY A 277 -21.42 -25.67 -4.45
C GLY A 277 -22.47 -25.87 -5.54
N SER A 278 -22.24 -25.26 -6.71
CA SER A 278 -22.05 -25.94 -8.00
C SER A 278 -21.74 -24.89 -9.07
N GLY A 279 -20.69 -25.13 -9.85
CA GLY A 279 -20.34 -24.32 -11.01
C GLY A 279 -21.45 -24.29 -12.05
N GLY A 280 -21.54 -23.16 -12.78
CA GLY A 280 -22.40 -23.03 -13.94
C GLY A 280 -22.97 -21.63 -14.15
N GLY A 281 -22.16 -20.75 -14.76
CA GLY A 281 -22.61 -19.72 -15.71
C GLY A 281 -23.48 -18.57 -15.20
N GLY A 282 -22.89 -17.36 -15.13
CA GLY A 282 -23.69 -16.13 -15.06
C GLY A 282 -22.92 -14.85 -14.69
N GLY A 283 -21.98 -14.42 -15.53
CA GLY A 283 -21.59 -13.01 -15.72
C GLY A 283 -21.08 -12.19 -14.52
N THR A 284 -19.76 -12.11 -14.36
CA THR A 284 -18.89 -10.90 -14.42
C THR A 284 -17.54 -11.22 -13.77
N GLY A 285 -16.48 -11.38 -14.59
CA GLY A 285 -15.07 -11.40 -14.19
C GLY A 285 -14.70 -12.24 -12.96
N GLY A 286 -14.76 -13.58 -13.06
CA GLY A 286 -14.52 -14.49 -11.94
C GLY A 286 -13.18 -14.27 -11.21
N SER A 287 -13.16 -14.54 -9.90
CA SER A 287 -11.93 -14.61 -9.10
C SER A 287 -11.05 -15.74 -9.62
N LEU A 288 -9.72 -15.54 -9.62
CA LEU A 288 -8.77 -16.61 -9.95
C LEU A 288 -9.01 -17.85 -9.07
N PRO A 289 -8.89 -19.07 -9.62
CA PRO A 289 -8.98 -20.28 -8.82
C PRO A 289 -7.87 -20.31 -7.76
N LYS A 290 -8.14 -20.98 -6.64
CA LYS A 290 -7.17 -21.17 -5.55
C LYS A 290 -5.85 -21.72 -6.09
N HIS A 291 -5.96 -22.75 -6.93
CA HIS A 291 -4.85 -23.33 -7.66
C HIS A 291 -4.96 -22.96 -9.14
N ALA A 292 -3.90 -22.38 -9.69
CA ALA A 292 -3.91 -21.79 -11.02
C ALA A 292 -2.73 -22.28 -11.86
N VAL A 293 -2.99 -22.43 -13.14
CA VAL A 293 -1.96 -22.63 -14.17
C VAL A 293 -1.75 -21.34 -14.94
N THR A 294 -0.51 -20.84 -14.97
CA THR A 294 -0.12 -19.70 -15.80
C THR A 294 0.57 -20.18 -17.08
N GLY A 295 0.20 -19.65 -18.24
CA GLY A 295 0.85 -19.98 -19.50
C GLY A 295 1.22 -18.73 -20.28
N TYR A 296 2.45 -18.67 -20.78
CA TYR A 296 2.86 -17.60 -21.70
C TYR A 296 2.30 -17.88 -23.09
N TRP A 297 1.62 -16.90 -23.69
CA TRP A 297 1.17 -16.91 -25.07
C TRP A 297 2.07 -15.99 -25.89
N GLN A 298 2.63 -16.50 -26.98
CA GLN A 298 3.62 -15.79 -27.77
C GLN A 298 2.96 -14.86 -28.80
N ASN A 299 3.21 -13.56 -28.67
CA ASN A 299 2.88 -12.53 -29.67
C ASN A 299 3.91 -12.49 -30.82
N PHE A 300 4.49 -13.64 -31.16
CA PHE A 300 5.52 -13.78 -32.19
C PHE A 300 5.64 -15.25 -32.58
N ASN A 301 6.26 -15.49 -33.74
CA ASN A 301 6.55 -16.83 -34.24
C ASN A 301 8.04 -17.18 -34.06
N ASN A 302 8.32 -18.19 -33.24
CA ASN A 302 9.66 -18.74 -33.00
C ASN A 302 9.80 -20.21 -33.45
N GLY A 303 8.89 -20.70 -34.29
CA GLY A 303 8.83 -22.10 -34.74
C GLY A 303 7.93 -23.01 -33.90
N ALA A 304 7.46 -22.56 -32.72
CA ALA A 304 6.37 -23.22 -32.01
C ALA A 304 5.03 -23.08 -32.76
N LYS A 305 4.03 -23.86 -32.38
CA LYS A 305 2.68 -23.76 -32.94
C LYS A 305 2.11 -22.37 -32.68
N VAL A 306 1.87 -21.62 -33.76
CA VAL A 306 1.15 -20.34 -33.72
C VAL A 306 -0.26 -20.59 -33.19
N GLN A 307 -0.72 -19.71 -32.30
CA GLN A 307 -2.04 -19.79 -31.66
C GLN A 307 -2.69 -18.41 -31.64
N LYS A 308 -4.01 -18.35 -31.81
CA LYS A 308 -4.83 -17.24 -31.32
C LYS A 308 -5.05 -17.38 -29.81
N ILE A 309 -5.55 -16.34 -29.16
CA ILE A 309 -5.90 -16.42 -27.73
C ILE A 309 -7.04 -17.44 -27.52
N SER A 310 -7.98 -17.55 -28.46
CA SER A 310 -9.04 -18.56 -28.43
C SER A 310 -8.53 -20.01 -28.42
N ASP A 311 -7.37 -20.28 -29.04
CA ASP A 311 -6.78 -21.62 -29.14
C ASP A 311 -6.10 -22.11 -27.85
N VAL A 312 -5.87 -21.22 -26.88
CA VAL A 312 -5.18 -21.57 -25.63
C VAL A 312 -6.01 -22.60 -24.85
N PRO A 313 -5.43 -23.73 -24.38
CA PRO A 313 -6.17 -24.75 -23.62
C PRO A 313 -6.91 -24.20 -22.40
N SER A 314 -8.05 -24.81 -22.04
CA SER A 314 -8.87 -24.39 -20.89
C SER A 314 -8.20 -24.63 -19.54
N ALA A 315 -7.15 -25.44 -19.51
CA ALA A 315 -6.31 -25.68 -18.33
C ALA A 315 -5.58 -24.43 -17.85
N TYR A 316 -5.34 -23.45 -18.74
CA TYR A 316 -4.69 -22.19 -18.38
C TYR A 316 -5.68 -21.21 -17.75
N ASP A 317 -5.38 -20.77 -16.53
CA ASP A 317 -6.18 -19.82 -15.75
C ASP A 317 -5.68 -18.39 -15.89
N ILE A 318 -4.38 -18.24 -16.06
CA ILE A 318 -3.71 -16.98 -16.38
C ILE A 318 -2.98 -17.14 -17.70
N ILE A 319 -3.28 -16.28 -18.67
CA ILE A 319 -2.62 -16.22 -19.97
C ILE A 319 -1.76 -14.95 -19.98
N ALA A 320 -0.43 -15.12 -19.95
CA ALA A 320 0.52 -14.02 -20.01
C ALA A 320 0.91 -13.75 -21.46
N VAL A 321 0.50 -12.61 -22.01
CA VAL A 321 0.78 -12.21 -23.40
C VAL A 321 2.22 -11.69 -23.50
N ALA A 322 3.06 -12.45 -24.20
CA ALA A 322 4.49 -12.26 -24.31
C ALA A 322 4.88 -11.64 -25.66
N PHE A 323 5.35 -10.40 -25.76
CA PHE A 323 5.56 -9.42 -24.70
C PHE A 323 5.10 -8.04 -25.17
N ALA A 324 4.99 -7.09 -24.24
CA ALA A 324 5.03 -5.68 -24.58
C ALA A 324 6.46 -5.24 -24.94
N ASP A 325 6.57 -4.26 -25.82
CA ASP A 325 7.83 -3.69 -26.29
C ASP A 325 8.21 -2.45 -25.48
N ALA A 326 9.52 -2.24 -25.31
CA ALA A 326 10.03 -0.96 -24.82
C ALA A 326 9.79 0.15 -25.86
N THR A 327 9.65 1.38 -25.38
CA THR A 327 9.62 2.58 -26.23
C THR A 327 10.89 3.40 -26.08
N THR A 328 11.02 4.46 -26.87
CA THR A 328 12.10 5.45 -26.69
C THR A 328 11.95 6.27 -25.40
N THR A 329 10.78 6.25 -24.77
CA THR A 329 10.54 6.93 -23.49
C THR A 329 10.90 5.98 -22.35
N PRO A 330 11.86 6.33 -21.45
CA PRO A 330 12.27 5.45 -20.36
C PRO A 330 11.09 4.97 -19.51
N GLY A 331 11.07 3.67 -19.23
CA GLY A 331 10.01 2.97 -18.51
C GLY A 331 8.70 2.75 -19.26
N ALA A 332 8.41 3.49 -20.34
CA ALA A 332 7.17 3.31 -21.09
C ALA A 332 7.21 2.08 -22.00
N VAL A 333 6.07 1.41 -22.08
CA VAL A 333 5.84 0.22 -22.91
C VAL A 333 4.78 0.47 -23.97
N THR A 334 4.82 -0.31 -25.05
CA THR A 334 3.76 -0.41 -26.05
C THR A 334 3.48 -1.87 -26.37
N PHE A 335 2.37 -2.16 -27.04
CA PHE A 335 2.07 -3.51 -27.51
C PHE A 335 1.52 -3.46 -28.92
N ASN A 336 2.18 -4.18 -29.82
CA ASN A 336 1.78 -4.36 -31.20
C ASN A 336 1.52 -5.85 -31.44
N LEU A 337 0.27 -6.21 -31.73
CA LEU A 337 -0.06 -7.59 -32.11
C LEU A 337 0.70 -7.97 -33.39
N ASP A 338 1.48 -9.05 -33.37
CA ASP A 338 2.21 -9.57 -34.55
C ASP A 338 1.25 -10.23 -35.54
N SER A 339 0.38 -9.42 -36.15
CA SER A 339 -0.67 -9.90 -37.05
C SER A 339 -0.08 -10.70 -38.21
N ALA A 340 1.10 -10.29 -38.71
CA ALA A 340 1.76 -10.95 -39.83
C ALA A 340 2.34 -12.31 -39.45
N GLY A 341 3.13 -12.39 -38.38
CA GLY A 341 3.73 -13.64 -37.90
C GLY A 341 2.71 -14.62 -37.33
N LEU A 342 1.54 -14.12 -36.90
CA LEU A 342 0.43 -14.89 -36.37
C LEU A 342 -0.67 -15.20 -37.41
N GLY A 343 -0.32 -15.21 -38.71
CA GLY A 343 -1.21 -15.70 -39.76
C GLY A 343 -2.43 -14.83 -40.04
N GLY A 344 -2.29 -13.50 -39.95
CA GLY A 344 -3.36 -12.53 -40.19
C GLY A 344 -4.28 -12.32 -39.00
N TYR A 345 -3.85 -12.66 -37.78
CA TYR A 345 -4.65 -12.47 -36.57
C TYR A 345 -4.84 -10.98 -36.28
N THR A 346 -6.09 -10.51 -36.34
CA THR A 346 -6.41 -9.08 -36.23
C THR A 346 -6.54 -8.62 -34.78
N VAL A 347 -6.29 -7.34 -34.53
CA VAL A 347 -6.46 -6.71 -33.21
C VAL A 347 -7.89 -6.85 -32.69
N ASP A 348 -8.90 -6.72 -33.54
CA ASP A 348 -10.31 -6.87 -33.13
C ASP A 348 -10.62 -8.29 -32.66
N GLN A 349 -10.13 -9.30 -33.39
CA GLN A 349 -10.29 -10.69 -32.98
C GLN A 349 -9.50 -10.97 -31.69
N PHE A 350 -8.30 -10.40 -31.55
CA PHE A 350 -7.51 -10.52 -30.32
C PHE A 350 -8.24 -9.99 -29.10
N LYS A 351 -8.83 -8.79 -29.19
CA LYS A 351 -9.66 -8.23 -28.10
C LYS A 351 -10.92 -9.06 -27.83
N ALA A 352 -11.56 -9.60 -28.88
CA ALA A 352 -12.72 -10.47 -28.73
C ALA A 352 -12.36 -11.78 -28.01
N ASP A 353 -11.23 -12.39 -28.36
CA ASP A 353 -10.75 -13.62 -27.75
C ASP A 353 -10.35 -13.41 -26.28
N ILE A 354 -9.71 -12.28 -25.94
CA ILE A 354 -9.45 -11.90 -24.55
C ILE A 354 -10.75 -11.85 -23.74
N LYS A 355 -11.76 -11.14 -24.25
CA LYS A 355 -13.08 -11.05 -23.59
C LYS A 355 -13.73 -12.43 -23.44
N ALA A 356 -13.60 -13.30 -24.44
CA ALA A 356 -14.14 -14.66 -24.36
C ALA A 356 -13.42 -15.50 -23.28
N LYS A 357 -12.09 -15.39 -23.15
CA LYS A 357 -11.33 -16.03 -22.07
C LYS A 357 -11.74 -15.49 -20.70
N GLN A 358 -11.93 -14.18 -20.56
CA GLN A 358 -12.41 -13.56 -19.33
C GLN A 358 -13.83 -13.99 -18.96
N ALA A 359 -14.72 -14.10 -19.95
CA ALA A 359 -16.07 -14.64 -19.75
C ALA A 359 -16.04 -16.12 -19.30
N ALA A 360 -15.02 -16.88 -19.69
CA ALA A 360 -14.74 -18.22 -19.23
C ALA A 360 -13.97 -18.29 -17.88
N GLY A 361 -13.84 -17.15 -17.18
CA GLY A 361 -13.21 -17.07 -15.86
C GLY A 361 -11.68 -17.01 -15.88
N LYS A 362 -11.06 -16.86 -17.06
CA LYS A 362 -9.61 -16.78 -17.21
C LYS A 362 -9.14 -15.34 -17.04
N LYS A 363 -7.87 -15.16 -16.71
CA LYS A 363 -7.21 -13.84 -16.70
C LYS A 363 -6.25 -13.75 -17.87
N VAL A 364 -6.27 -12.62 -18.57
CA VAL A 364 -5.29 -12.32 -19.61
C VAL A 364 -4.50 -11.09 -19.20
N ILE A 365 -3.21 -11.25 -19.00
CA ILE A 365 -2.30 -10.19 -18.55
C ILE A 365 -1.25 -9.91 -19.63
N VAL A 366 -0.71 -8.70 -19.63
CA VAL A 366 0.41 -8.34 -20.52
C VAL A 366 1.73 -8.59 -19.78
N SER A 367 2.65 -9.34 -20.39
CA SER A 367 3.99 -9.54 -19.83
C SER A 367 4.97 -8.51 -20.36
N ILE A 368 5.79 -7.96 -19.47
CA ILE A 368 6.81 -6.97 -19.79
C ILE A 368 8.20 -7.58 -19.57
N GLY A 369 8.99 -7.65 -20.65
CA GLY A 369 10.36 -8.12 -20.60
C GLY A 369 10.65 -9.19 -21.64
N GLY A 370 10.99 -10.38 -21.17
CA GLY A 370 11.54 -11.48 -21.96
C GLY A 370 13.01 -11.28 -22.31
N GLN A 371 13.64 -12.33 -22.84
CA GLN A 371 15.08 -12.38 -23.15
C GLN A 371 15.61 -11.16 -23.94
N ASN A 372 14.81 -10.58 -24.84
CA ASN A 372 15.18 -9.41 -25.66
C ASN A 372 14.56 -8.09 -25.17
N GLY A 373 13.86 -8.10 -24.03
CA GLY A 373 13.25 -6.93 -23.43
C GLY A 373 14.29 -5.91 -22.99
N THR A 374 14.04 -4.63 -23.29
CA THR A 374 14.94 -3.52 -22.94
C THR A 374 14.27 -2.47 -22.04
N VAL A 375 13.12 -2.82 -21.47
CA VAL A 375 12.41 -1.94 -20.52
C VAL A 375 13.28 -1.78 -19.27
N SER A 376 13.46 -0.53 -18.83
CA SER A 376 14.16 -0.20 -17.60
C SER A 376 13.32 0.78 -16.78
N VAL A 377 13.16 0.47 -15.50
CA VAL A 377 12.44 1.28 -14.51
C VAL A 377 13.44 1.60 -13.39
N SER A 378 14.15 2.71 -13.54
CA SER A 378 15.33 3.04 -12.74
C SER A 378 15.28 4.41 -12.06
N ASP A 379 14.18 5.14 -12.22
CA ASP A 379 13.90 6.40 -11.56
C ASP A 379 12.38 6.65 -11.44
N SER A 380 11.97 7.70 -10.74
CA SER A 380 10.56 8.04 -10.53
C SER A 380 9.80 8.36 -11.81
N ALA A 381 10.48 8.92 -12.82
CA ALA A 381 9.87 9.28 -14.09
C ALA A 381 9.55 8.03 -14.92
N SER A 382 10.53 7.13 -15.07
CA SER A 382 10.37 5.83 -15.71
C SER A 382 9.34 4.96 -14.98
N ALA A 383 9.26 4.99 -13.65
CA ALA A 383 8.20 4.32 -12.89
C ALA A 383 6.80 4.85 -13.22
N THR A 384 6.66 6.17 -13.36
CA THR A 384 5.39 6.81 -13.74
C THR A 384 5.01 6.47 -15.18
N ASN A 385 5.98 6.50 -16.09
CA ASN A 385 5.80 6.15 -17.49
C ASN A 385 5.37 4.69 -17.66
N PHE A 386 6.00 3.78 -16.91
CA PHE A 386 5.62 2.37 -16.84
C PHE A 386 4.16 2.22 -16.42
N ALA A 387 3.79 2.77 -15.26
CA ALA A 387 2.42 2.64 -14.75
C ALA A 387 1.37 3.21 -15.72
N ASN A 388 1.63 4.37 -16.33
CA ASN A 388 0.71 5.00 -17.27
C ASN A 388 0.57 4.20 -18.57
N SER A 389 1.68 3.74 -19.13
CA SER A 389 1.66 3.01 -20.40
C SER A 389 1.08 1.61 -20.26
N VAL A 390 1.43 0.85 -19.21
CA VAL A 390 0.80 -0.44 -18.92
C VAL A 390 -0.70 -0.29 -18.71
N TYR A 391 -1.13 0.72 -17.93
CA TYR A 391 -2.57 0.97 -17.74
C TYR A 391 -3.27 1.32 -19.07
N SER A 392 -2.63 2.09 -19.95
CA SER A 392 -3.14 2.37 -21.30
C SER A 392 -3.32 1.10 -22.13
N LEU A 393 -2.37 0.16 -22.06
CA LEU A 393 -2.50 -1.14 -22.73
C LEU A 393 -3.66 -1.96 -22.16
N MET A 394 -3.82 -1.98 -20.83
CA MET A 394 -4.95 -2.64 -20.17
C MET A 394 -6.29 -2.08 -20.67
N GLN A 395 -6.43 -0.75 -20.73
CA GLN A 395 -7.65 -0.11 -21.23
C GLN A 395 -7.88 -0.39 -22.73
N THR A 396 -6.81 -0.46 -23.51
CA THR A 396 -6.89 -0.63 -24.97
C THR A 396 -7.28 -2.06 -25.36
N TYR A 397 -6.68 -3.07 -24.72
CA TYR A 397 -6.81 -4.46 -25.08
C TYR A 397 -7.72 -5.27 -24.13
N GLY A 398 -8.03 -4.69 -22.96
CA GLY A 398 -8.84 -5.34 -21.93
C GLY A 398 -8.04 -6.29 -21.05
N PHE A 399 -6.74 -6.08 -20.83
CA PHE A 399 -5.95 -6.95 -19.95
C PHE A 399 -6.36 -6.80 -18.48
N ASP A 400 -6.38 -7.92 -17.75
CA ASP A 400 -6.66 -8.01 -16.31
C ASP A 400 -5.49 -7.51 -15.44
N GLY A 401 -4.31 -7.31 -16.03
CA GLY A 401 -3.14 -6.82 -15.32
C GLY A 401 -1.82 -7.07 -16.04
N VAL A 402 -0.76 -7.25 -15.26
CA VAL A 402 0.63 -7.23 -15.74
C VAL A 402 1.46 -8.37 -15.15
N ASP A 403 2.37 -8.90 -15.98
CA ASP A 403 3.44 -9.79 -15.57
C ASP A 403 4.81 -9.10 -15.71
N ILE A 404 5.69 -9.28 -14.72
CA ILE A 404 7.03 -8.69 -14.70
C ILE A 404 8.08 -9.77 -14.95
N ASP A 405 8.68 -9.72 -16.15
CA ASP A 405 9.65 -10.67 -16.68
C ASP A 405 10.90 -9.95 -17.24
N LEU A 406 11.37 -8.92 -16.53
CA LEU A 406 12.57 -8.14 -16.89
C LEU A 406 13.85 -8.91 -16.56
N GLU A 407 14.51 -9.46 -17.57
CA GLU A 407 15.76 -10.22 -17.39
C GLU A 407 17.04 -9.34 -17.45
N ASN A 408 16.89 -8.07 -17.83
CA ASN A 408 17.98 -7.07 -17.95
C ASN A 408 18.27 -6.32 -16.64
N GLY A 409 17.72 -6.78 -15.51
CA GLY A 409 17.88 -6.20 -14.19
C GLY A 409 16.67 -5.39 -13.72
N LEU A 410 16.40 -5.46 -12.41
CA LEU A 410 15.27 -4.82 -11.76
C LEU A 410 15.75 -3.90 -10.63
N ASN A 411 15.24 -2.67 -10.57
CA ASN A 411 15.43 -1.79 -9.43
C ASN A 411 14.22 -1.87 -8.50
N ALA A 412 14.43 -2.41 -7.29
CA ALA A 412 13.33 -2.72 -6.39
C ALA A 412 12.53 -1.48 -5.96
N THR A 413 13.20 -0.36 -5.74
CA THR A 413 12.57 0.91 -5.33
C THR A 413 11.60 1.41 -6.40
N TYR A 414 12.07 1.56 -7.63
CA TYR A 414 11.27 2.18 -8.68
C TYR A 414 10.25 1.23 -9.29
N MET A 415 10.54 -0.08 -9.34
CA MET A 415 9.52 -1.06 -9.73
C MET A 415 8.39 -1.15 -8.69
N THR A 416 8.70 -1.08 -7.40
CA THR A 416 7.67 -0.97 -6.34
C THR A 416 6.79 0.25 -6.57
N GLN A 417 7.40 1.43 -6.80
CA GLN A 417 6.66 2.65 -7.09
C GLN A 417 5.76 2.50 -8.32
N ALA A 418 6.28 1.91 -9.41
CA ALA A 418 5.54 1.71 -10.65
C ALA A 418 4.31 0.81 -10.46
N LEU A 419 4.48 -0.34 -9.79
CA LEU A 419 3.41 -1.32 -9.57
C LEU A 419 2.33 -0.78 -8.60
N ARG A 420 2.74 0.01 -7.60
CA ARG A 420 1.79 0.71 -6.71
C ARG A 420 1.00 1.76 -7.47
N ALA A 421 1.65 2.55 -8.32
CA ALA A 421 0.98 3.54 -9.15
C ALA A 421 0.02 2.88 -10.17
N LEU A 422 0.37 1.73 -10.73
CA LEU A 422 -0.50 0.95 -11.60
C LEU A 422 -1.72 0.40 -10.83
N SER A 423 -1.50 -0.19 -9.65
CA SER A 423 -2.57 -0.69 -8.78
C SER A 423 -3.55 0.41 -8.37
N ALA A 424 -3.07 1.62 -8.08
CA ALA A 424 -3.93 2.77 -7.78
C ALA A 424 -4.83 3.17 -8.96
N LYS A 425 -4.41 2.92 -10.21
CA LYS A 425 -5.18 3.21 -11.43
C LYS A 425 -6.18 2.09 -11.75
N ALA A 426 -5.71 0.84 -11.68
CA ALA A 426 -6.47 -0.33 -12.08
C ALA A 426 -7.42 -0.86 -10.99
N GLY A 427 -7.18 -0.51 -9.73
CA GLY A 427 -7.97 -0.95 -8.59
C GLY A 427 -7.64 -2.39 -8.13
N PRO A 428 -8.42 -2.92 -7.18
CA PRO A 428 -8.10 -4.17 -6.46
C PRO A 428 -8.28 -5.44 -7.30
N SER A 429 -8.87 -5.35 -8.49
CA SER A 429 -8.98 -6.50 -9.41
C SER A 429 -7.73 -6.72 -10.26
N LEU A 430 -6.72 -5.84 -10.14
CA LEU A 430 -5.47 -5.95 -10.89
C LEU A 430 -4.74 -7.25 -10.56
N VAL A 431 -4.45 -8.04 -11.60
CA VAL A 431 -3.59 -9.22 -11.49
C VAL A 431 -2.13 -8.80 -11.68
N ILE A 432 -1.28 -9.07 -10.69
CA ILE A 432 0.16 -8.81 -10.78
C ILE A 432 0.89 -10.14 -10.62
N THR A 433 1.58 -10.58 -11.67
CA THR A 433 2.50 -11.71 -11.60
C THR A 433 3.94 -11.27 -11.84
N MET A 434 4.88 -12.11 -11.42
CA MET A 434 6.31 -11.91 -11.69
C MET A 434 6.92 -13.25 -12.10
N ALA A 435 7.85 -13.24 -13.05
CA ALA A 435 8.60 -14.42 -13.46
C ALA A 435 10.11 -14.21 -13.34
N PRO A 436 10.64 -14.02 -12.12
CA PRO A 436 12.06 -13.88 -11.90
C PRO A 436 12.84 -15.12 -12.34
N GLN A 437 14.10 -14.95 -12.75
CA GLN A 437 15.03 -16.07 -12.82
C GLN A 437 15.36 -16.56 -11.41
N THR A 438 15.90 -17.78 -11.27
CA THR A 438 16.24 -18.31 -9.94
C THR A 438 17.21 -17.42 -9.16
N ILE A 439 18.15 -16.78 -9.85
CA ILE A 439 19.15 -15.89 -9.23
C ILE A 439 18.50 -14.70 -8.51
N ASP A 440 17.35 -14.25 -8.98
CA ASP A 440 16.67 -13.07 -8.44
C ASP A 440 15.83 -13.38 -7.19
N MET A 441 15.76 -14.66 -6.79
CA MET A 441 14.96 -15.16 -5.67
C MET A 441 15.77 -15.94 -4.62
N GLN A 442 17.11 -15.97 -4.72
CA GLN A 442 17.98 -16.70 -3.77
C GLN A 442 17.99 -16.09 -2.35
N SER A 443 17.64 -14.82 -2.20
CA SER A 443 17.51 -14.15 -0.90
C SER A 443 16.51 -13.01 -0.96
N THR A 444 15.95 -12.63 0.19
CA THR A 444 15.00 -11.52 0.32
C THR A 444 15.59 -10.14 -0.02
N SER A 445 16.93 -10.06 -0.12
CA SER A 445 17.65 -8.85 -0.55
C SER A 445 17.85 -8.76 -2.06
N ALA A 446 17.55 -9.82 -2.82
CA ALA A 446 17.59 -9.76 -4.28
C ALA A 446 16.43 -8.89 -4.81
N SER A 447 16.68 -8.09 -5.85
CA SER A 447 15.75 -7.02 -6.26
C SER A 447 14.32 -7.50 -6.53
N TYR A 448 14.15 -8.63 -7.24
CA TYR A 448 12.81 -9.19 -7.50
C TYR A 448 12.12 -9.64 -6.22
N PHE A 449 12.82 -10.35 -5.35
CA PHE A 449 12.25 -10.80 -4.09
C PHE A 449 11.89 -9.59 -3.21
N GLN A 450 12.76 -8.61 -3.11
CA GLN A 450 12.48 -7.37 -2.40
C GLN A 450 11.23 -6.66 -2.97
N THR A 451 11.10 -6.55 -4.29
CA THR A 451 9.88 -6.02 -4.93
C THR A 451 8.66 -6.84 -4.56
N ALA A 452 8.70 -8.16 -4.70
CA ALA A 452 7.58 -9.06 -4.38
C ALA A 452 7.11 -8.87 -2.92
N LEU A 453 8.04 -8.72 -1.97
CA LEU A 453 7.73 -8.42 -0.57
C LEU A 453 7.14 -7.02 -0.40
N ASN A 454 7.70 -6.01 -1.08
CA ASN A 454 7.23 -4.63 -1.01
C ASN A 454 5.81 -4.45 -1.56
N ILE A 455 5.37 -5.33 -2.47
CA ILE A 455 4.02 -5.30 -3.07
C ILE A 455 3.14 -6.49 -2.65
N LYS A 456 3.52 -7.19 -1.58
CA LYS A 456 2.90 -8.47 -1.19
C LYS A 456 1.37 -8.41 -1.07
N ASP A 457 0.78 -7.31 -0.63
CA ASP A 457 -0.67 -7.14 -0.49
C ASP A 457 -1.43 -6.99 -1.83
N ILE A 458 -0.74 -6.69 -2.93
CA ILE A 458 -1.31 -6.58 -4.28
C ILE A 458 -0.75 -7.63 -5.26
N LEU A 459 0.23 -8.43 -4.82
CA LEU A 459 0.87 -9.46 -5.62
C LEU A 459 -0.03 -10.70 -5.73
N THR A 460 -0.28 -11.15 -6.95
CA THR A 460 -1.05 -12.38 -7.20
C THR A 460 -0.17 -13.63 -7.06
N VAL A 461 0.91 -13.74 -7.84
CA VAL A 461 1.83 -14.90 -7.79
C VAL A 461 3.20 -14.58 -8.37
N VAL A 462 4.25 -15.12 -7.76
CA VAL A 462 5.60 -15.21 -8.32
C VAL A 462 5.77 -16.60 -8.92
N ASN A 463 5.94 -16.65 -10.23
CA ASN A 463 6.16 -17.86 -11.01
C ASN A 463 7.65 -17.93 -11.40
N THR A 464 8.53 -18.21 -10.43
CA THR A 464 9.98 -18.26 -10.69
C THR A 464 10.30 -19.25 -11.81
N GLN A 465 11.19 -18.84 -12.72
CA GLN A 465 11.66 -19.65 -13.83
C GLN A 465 12.67 -20.68 -13.34
N PHE A 466 12.23 -21.91 -13.05
CA PHE A 466 13.09 -22.99 -12.58
C PHE A 466 13.83 -23.72 -13.71
N TYR A 467 14.33 -22.96 -14.68
CA TYR A 467 15.01 -23.44 -15.88
C TYR A 467 16.04 -22.42 -16.37
N ASN A 468 16.89 -22.79 -17.33
CA ASN A 468 18.00 -21.95 -17.82
C ASN A 468 18.89 -21.35 -16.70
N SER A 469 19.03 -22.07 -15.59
CA SER A 469 19.57 -21.55 -14.32
C SER A 469 20.88 -22.23 -13.89
N GLY A 470 21.03 -23.52 -14.18
CA GLY A 470 22.11 -24.34 -13.63
C GLY A 470 21.77 -24.88 -12.24
N SER A 471 22.75 -24.86 -11.33
CA SER A 471 22.54 -25.30 -9.93
C SER A 471 22.41 -24.10 -9.01
N MET A 472 21.55 -24.22 -7.99
CA MET A 472 21.23 -23.17 -7.02
C MET A 472 21.19 -23.72 -5.60
N LEU A 473 21.34 -22.84 -4.61
CA LEU A 473 21.16 -23.24 -3.21
C LEU A 473 19.67 -23.33 -2.88
N GLY A 474 19.26 -24.38 -2.18
CA GLY A 474 17.94 -24.45 -1.55
C GLY A 474 17.88 -23.70 -0.23
N CYS A 475 16.70 -23.64 0.37
CA CYS A 475 16.50 -23.00 1.68
C CYS A 475 17.28 -23.67 2.83
N ASP A 476 17.77 -24.90 2.63
CA ASP A 476 18.64 -25.63 3.57
C ASP A 476 20.14 -25.38 3.33
N GLY A 477 20.50 -24.51 2.39
CA GLY A 477 21.87 -24.18 2.04
C GLY A 477 22.59 -25.24 1.20
N LYS A 478 21.91 -26.29 0.74
CA LYS A 478 22.50 -27.31 -0.16
C LYS A 478 22.31 -26.93 -1.62
N VAL A 479 23.19 -27.46 -2.47
CA VAL A 479 23.14 -27.25 -3.93
C VAL A 479 22.17 -28.26 -4.57
N TYR A 480 21.25 -27.76 -5.37
CA TYR A 480 20.33 -28.54 -6.19
C TYR A 480 20.50 -28.16 -7.66
N SER A 481 20.38 -29.13 -8.56
CA SER A 481 20.48 -28.93 -10.00
C SER A 481 19.10 -28.90 -10.66
N GLN A 482 18.89 -27.95 -11.57
CA GLN A 482 17.66 -27.86 -12.38
C GLN A 482 17.30 -29.19 -13.05
N GLY A 483 16.02 -29.37 -13.37
CA GLY A 483 15.52 -30.61 -13.96
C GLY A 483 15.14 -31.69 -12.94
N THR A 484 15.02 -31.35 -11.65
CA THR A 484 14.73 -32.30 -10.57
C THR A 484 13.61 -31.81 -9.65
N VAL A 485 12.90 -32.74 -9.01
CA VAL A 485 11.88 -32.42 -7.99
C VAL A 485 12.49 -31.64 -6.81
N ASP A 486 13.72 -31.99 -6.41
CA ASP A 486 14.41 -31.33 -5.31
C ASP A 486 14.74 -29.88 -5.65
N PHE A 487 15.11 -29.58 -6.90
CA PHE A 487 15.34 -28.19 -7.33
C PHE A 487 14.08 -27.34 -7.24
N LEU A 488 12.95 -27.84 -7.71
CA LEU A 488 11.67 -27.12 -7.64
C LEU A 488 11.27 -26.86 -6.18
N THR A 489 11.32 -27.90 -5.36
CA THR A 489 10.84 -27.84 -3.97
C THR A 489 11.78 -27.06 -3.05
N ALA A 490 13.10 -27.25 -3.17
CA ALA A 490 14.09 -26.61 -2.32
C ALA A 490 14.25 -25.11 -2.60
N LEU A 491 14.06 -24.66 -3.85
CA LEU A 491 14.08 -23.23 -4.17
C LEU A 491 12.72 -22.56 -3.89
N ALA A 492 11.58 -23.21 -4.18
CA ALA A 492 10.28 -22.68 -3.77
C ALA A 492 10.18 -22.49 -2.25
N CYS A 493 10.85 -23.36 -1.48
CA CYS A 493 11.01 -23.22 -0.04
C CYS A 493 11.61 -21.87 0.38
N ILE A 494 12.55 -21.30 -0.39
CA ILE A 494 13.18 -20.00 -0.09
C ILE A 494 12.10 -18.90 -0.07
N GLN A 495 11.18 -18.93 -1.04
CA GLN A 495 10.09 -17.97 -1.15
C GLN A 495 9.06 -18.14 -0.03
N LEU A 496 8.68 -19.39 0.23
CA LEU A 496 7.68 -19.76 1.23
C LEU A 496 8.15 -19.47 2.68
N GLN A 497 9.45 -19.60 2.94
CA GLN A 497 10.05 -19.26 4.24
C GLN A 497 10.52 -17.79 4.30
N GLY A 498 10.76 -17.16 3.15
CA GLY A 498 11.24 -15.78 3.03
C GLY A 498 10.14 -14.71 3.02
N GLY A 499 8.88 -15.11 3.23
CA GLY A 499 7.80 -14.17 3.57
C GLY A 499 6.65 -14.09 2.57
N LEU A 500 6.72 -14.75 1.40
CA LEU A 500 5.57 -14.85 0.50
C LEU A 500 4.53 -15.84 1.04
N ALA A 501 3.25 -15.55 0.83
CA ALA A 501 2.20 -16.51 1.14
C ALA A 501 2.25 -17.69 0.15
N PRO A 502 1.81 -18.91 0.51
CA PRO A 502 1.79 -20.05 -0.42
C PRO A 502 1.02 -19.74 -1.72
N SER A 503 -0.09 -19.02 -1.60
CA SER A 503 -0.91 -18.59 -2.74
C SER A 503 -0.23 -17.58 -3.67
N GLN A 504 0.98 -17.14 -3.33
CA GLN A 504 1.81 -16.21 -4.10
C GLN A 504 3.07 -16.89 -4.66
N VAL A 505 3.19 -18.21 -4.56
CA VAL A 505 4.33 -18.97 -5.09
C VAL A 505 3.83 -20.00 -6.10
N GLY A 506 4.38 -19.95 -7.30
CA GLY A 506 4.10 -20.89 -8.40
C GLY A 506 5.38 -21.45 -9.02
N LEU A 507 5.28 -22.65 -9.60
CA LEU A 507 6.41 -23.38 -10.17
C LEU A 507 6.51 -23.17 -11.69
N GLY A 508 7.41 -22.29 -12.15
CA GLY A 508 7.65 -22.04 -13.57
C GLY A 508 8.58 -23.06 -14.21
N VAL A 509 8.10 -23.80 -15.20
CA VAL A 509 8.87 -24.84 -15.91
C VAL A 509 8.66 -24.80 -17.44
N PRO A 510 9.60 -25.29 -18.26
CA PRO A 510 9.40 -25.37 -19.70
C PRO A 510 8.30 -26.38 -20.06
N ALA A 511 7.43 -26.05 -21.00
CA ALA A 511 6.33 -26.92 -21.45
C ALA A 511 6.84 -28.17 -22.17
N SER A 512 8.02 -28.07 -22.78
CA SER A 512 8.69 -29.14 -23.51
C SER A 512 10.20 -28.93 -23.51
N THR A 513 10.96 -29.92 -23.96
CA THR A 513 12.42 -29.81 -24.15
C THR A 513 12.82 -28.73 -25.16
N SER A 514 11.93 -28.33 -26.07
CA SER A 514 12.19 -27.28 -27.05
C SER A 514 11.93 -25.87 -26.52
N ALA A 515 11.25 -25.76 -25.38
CA ALA A 515 10.82 -24.46 -24.86
C ALA A 515 11.94 -23.71 -24.12
N ALA A 516 12.98 -24.39 -23.66
CA ALA A 516 14.12 -23.80 -22.96
C ALA A 516 15.42 -24.51 -23.33
N GLY A 517 16.56 -23.84 -23.20
CA GLY A 517 17.86 -24.44 -23.44
C GLY A 517 18.21 -25.54 -22.42
N SER A 518 17.63 -25.48 -21.22
CA SER A 518 17.82 -26.48 -20.17
C SER A 518 16.77 -26.37 -19.06
N GLY A 519 16.64 -27.39 -18.21
CA GLY A 519 15.75 -27.37 -17.04
C GLY A 519 14.33 -27.91 -17.26
N TYR A 520 14.02 -28.45 -18.45
CA TYR A 520 12.78 -29.20 -18.67
C TYR A 520 12.65 -30.37 -17.70
N VAL A 521 11.43 -30.60 -17.23
CA VAL A 521 11.04 -31.76 -16.42
C VAL A 521 9.74 -32.36 -16.98
N SER A 522 9.53 -33.66 -16.80
CA SER A 522 8.25 -34.28 -17.15
C SER A 522 7.11 -33.75 -16.27
N PRO A 523 5.85 -33.77 -16.75
CA PRO A 523 4.69 -33.36 -15.94
C PRO A 523 4.64 -34.01 -14.55
N SER A 524 4.94 -35.32 -14.49
CA SER A 524 4.98 -36.06 -13.22
C SER A 524 5.98 -35.50 -12.19
N VAL A 525 7.07 -34.88 -12.62
CA VAL A 525 8.03 -34.23 -11.70
C VAL A 525 7.46 -32.93 -11.15
N VAL A 526 6.68 -32.20 -11.95
CA VAL A 526 5.94 -31.01 -11.50
C VAL A 526 4.89 -31.42 -10.48
N ASP A 527 4.08 -32.44 -10.78
CA ASP A 527 3.04 -32.96 -9.89
C ASP A 527 3.64 -33.43 -8.55
N ASN A 528 4.75 -34.17 -8.59
CA ASN A 528 5.48 -34.59 -7.39
C ASN A 528 6.00 -33.40 -6.56
N ALA A 529 6.47 -32.32 -7.21
CA ALA A 529 6.91 -31.13 -6.50
C ALA A 529 5.74 -30.39 -5.83
N LEU A 530 4.60 -30.29 -6.52
CA LEU A 530 3.37 -29.71 -5.99
C LEU A 530 2.85 -30.52 -4.79
N ASP A 531 2.83 -31.85 -4.89
CA ASP A 531 2.45 -32.74 -3.79
C ASP A 531 3.40 -32.62 -2.60
N CYS A 532 4.70 -32.52 -2.87
CA CYS A 532 5.70 -32.39 -1.82
C CYS A 532 5.52 -31.10 -1.03
N LEU A 533 5.30 -29.99 -1.72
CA LEU A 533 5.09 -28.70 -1.08
C LEU A 533 3.73 -28.63 -0.39
N SER A 534 2.65 -29.10 -1.02
CA SER A 534 1.28 -28.92 -0.53
C SER A 534 0.83 -29.95 0.50
N ALA A 535 1.28 -31.20 0.37
CA ALA A 535 0.83 -32.34 1.18
C ALA A 535 2.00 -33.12 1.83
N GLY A 536 3.25 -32.83 1.49
CA GLY A 536 4.42 -33.52 2.04
C GLY A 536 4.63 -34.93 1.45
N THR A 537 3.97 -35.25 0.34
CA THR A 537 4.04 -36.54 -0.36
C THR A 537 4.86 -36.42 -1.64
N ASN A 538 5.37 -37.52 -2.18
CA ASN A 538 6.12 -37.54 -3.46
C ASN A 538 7.38 -36.62 -3.51
N CYS A 539 7.90 -36.23 -2.35
CA CYS A 539 9.17 -35.50 -2.23
C CYS A 539 10.36 -36.33 -2.73
N GLY A 540 11.39 -35.64 -3.21
CA GLY A 540 12.71 -36.23 -3.43
C GLY A 540 13.51 -36.34 -2.14
N THR A 541 14.81 -36.04 -2.22
CA THR A 541 15.68 -36.04 -1.04
C THR A 541 15.47 -34.81 -0.15
N PHE A 542 15.04 -33.69 -0.74
CA PHE A 542 14.62 -32.52 -0.01
C PHE A 542 13.19 -32.69 0.51
N LYS A 543 12.95 -32.30 1.76
CA LYS A 543 11.62 -32.27 2.37
C LYS A 543 11.39 -30.91 3.03
N PRO A 544 10.33 -30.18 2.67
CA PRO A 544 10.00 -28.93 3.34
C PRO A 544 9.65 -29.19 4.81
N SER A 545 9.98 -28.24 5.69
CA SER A 545 9.76 -28.35 7.14
C SER A 545 8.28 -28.33 7.55
N LYS A 546 7.39 -27.91 6.64
CA LYS A 546 5.94 -27.90 6.78
C LYS A 546 5.29 -28.00 5.41
N THR A 547 4.00 -28.30 5.38
CA THR A 547 3.19 -28.31 4.16
C THR A 547 2.56 -26.94 3.87
N TYR A 548 2.25 -26.71 2.61
CA TYR A 548 1.76 -25.45 2.06
C TYR A 548 0.54 -25.71 1.18
N PRO A 549 -0.61 -26.09 1.76
CA PRO A 549 -1.78 -26.53 1.01
C PRO A 549 -2.32 -25.45 0.07
N ASP A 550 -2.10 -24.17 0.38
CA ASP A 550 -2.56 -23.05 -0.44
C ASP A 550 -1.55 -22.63 -1.53
N LEU A 551 -0.57 -23.48 -1.88
CA LEU A 551 0.39 -23.20 -2.94
C LEU A 551 -0.34 -22.86 -4.25
N ARG A 552 0.07 -21.80 -4.96
CA ARG A 552 -0.70 -21.32 -6.13
C ARG A 552 -0.78 -22.36 -7.24
N GLY A 553 0.29 -23.09 -7.54
CA GLY A 553 0.29 -24.05 -8.64
C GLY A 553 1.51 -23.89 -9.54
N ALA A 554 1.30 -23.90 -10.86
CA ALA A 554 2.37 -24.00 -11.84
C ALA A 554 2.29 -22.93 -12.93
N MET A 555 3.42 -22.69 -13.57
CA MET A 555 3.54 -21.82 -14.74
C MET A 555 4.33 -22.54 -15.82
N THR A 556 4.04 -22.25 -17.09
CA THR A 556 4.88 -22.71 -18.17
C THR A 556 5.19 -21.69 -19.26
N TRP A 557 6.45 -21.72 -19.68
CA TRP A 557 6.88 -21.23 -20.98
C TRP A 557 6.85 -22.41 -21.96
N SER A 558 5.96 -22.47 -22.95
CA SER A 558 4.84 -21.56 -23.26
C SER A 558 3.64 -22.38 -23.73
N THR A 559 2.45 -21.76 -23.80
CA THR A 559 1.24 -22.38 -24.38
C THR A 559 1.47 -22.88 -25.80
N ASN A 560 2.25 -22.13 -26.59
CA ASN A 560 2.61 -22.49 -27.96
C ASN A 560 3.49 -23.75 -28.02
N TRP A 561 4.49 -23.87 -27.14
CA TRP A 561 5.34 -25.06 -27.05
C TRP A 561 4.61 -26.28 -26.47
N ASP A 562 3.67 -26.06 -25.55
CA ASP A 562 2.77 -27.11 -25.09
C ASP A 562 1.90 -27.62 -26.25
N ALA A 563 1.32 -26.71 -27.03
CA ALA A 563 0.51 -27.05 -28.19
C ALA A 563 1.30 -27.74 -29.31
N THR A 564 2.57 -27.37 -29.53
CA THR A 564 3.49 -28.13 -30.40
C THR A 564 3.67 -29.56 -29.92
N SER A 565 3.67 -29.76 -28.60
CA SER A 565 3.87 -31.06 -27.93
C SER A 565 2.57 -31.80 -27.63
N GLY A 566 1.46 -31.43 -28.29
CA GLY A 566 0.17 -32.10 -28.15
C GLY A 566 -0.56 -31.81 -26.83
N ASN A 567 -0.28 -30.67 -26.19
CA ASN A 567 -0.82 -30.26 -24.89
C ASN A 567 -0.47 -31.22 -23.73
N ALA A 568 0.62 -31.98 -23.87
CA ALA A 568 0.99 -33.00 -22.89
C ALA A 568 1.23 -32.42 -21.48
N TRP A 569 1.78 -31.19 -21.41
CA TRP A 569 2.06 -30.55 -20.13
C TRP A 569 0.77 -30.04 -19.48
N SER A 570 -0.05 -29.26 -20.20
CA SER A 570 -1.25 -28.68 -19.60
C SER A 570 -2.34 -29.71 -19.29
N ASN A 571 -2.43 -30.81 -20.05
CA ASN A 571 -3.38 -31.88 -19.76
C ASN A 571 -3.06 -32.61 -18.45
N ALA A 572 -1.77 -32.83 -18.15
CA ALA A 572 -1.34 -33.50 -16.93
C ALA A 572 -1.26 -32.53 -15.74
N VAL A 573 -0.43 -31.50 -15.85
CA VAL A 573 -0.19 -30.54 -14.75
C VAL A 573 -1.45 -29.74 -14.44
N GLY A 574 -2.24 -29.36 -15.46
CA GLY A 574 -3.48 -28.62 -15.22
C GLY A 574 -4.51 -29.44 -14.45
N ALA A 575 -4.70 -30.70 -14.83
CA ALA A 575 -5.58 -31.61 -14.09
C ALA A 575 -5.12 -31.79 -12.63
N HIS A 576 -3.81 -31.92 -12.41
CA HIS A 576 -3.24 -32.06 -11.07
C HIS A 576 -3.42 -30.79 -10.23
N VAL A 577 -3.04 -29.62 -10.75
CA VAL A 577 -3.18 -28.32 -10.10
C VAL A 577 -4.64 -28.05 -9.72
N HIS A 578 -5.59 -28.31 -10.62
CA HIS A 578 -7.02 -28.09 -10.34
C HIS A 578 -7.63 -29.10 -9.35
N ALA A 579 -6.94 -30.21 -9.08
CA ALA A 579 -7.33 -31.21 -8.09
C ALA A 579 -6.65 -31.04 -6.73
N MET A 580 -5.73 -30.06 -6.59
CA MET A 580 -5.08 -29.75 -5.32
C MET A 580 -6.11 -29.28 -4.25
N PRO A 581 -5.86 -29.59 -2.96
CA PRO A 581 -6.84 -29.44 -1.87
C PRO A 581 -7.14 -28.01 -1.44
#